data_AF-A0A5K0XUP0-F1
#
_entry.id   AF-A0A5K0XUP0-F1
#
_cell.length_a   1.000
_cell.length_b   1.000
_cell.length_c   1.000
_cell.angle_alpha   90.00
_cell.angle_beta   90.00
_cell.angle_gamma   90.00
#
_symmetry.space_group_name_H-M   'P 1'
#
loop_
_entity.id
_entity.type
_entity.pdbx_description
1 polymer ?
#
loop_
_entity_poly.entity_id
_entity_poly.type
_entity_poly.pdbx_seq_one_letter_code
_entity_poly.pdbx_strand_id
1 'polypeptide(L)' 'MEQDARRTLFQGFNAERSAVLLCTDVAARGLDFPKVKHIVQYDSPGDAIEYVH' A
#
# COMPACT_ATOMS: atom_id res chain seq x y z
N MET A 1 13.75 4.10 1.15
CA MET A 1 13.07 4.87 0.07
C MET A 1 12.80 6.26 0.62
N GLU A 2 13.19 7.32 -0.07
CA GLU A 2 12.82 8.69 0.33
C GLU A 2 11.32 8.92 0.20
N GLN A 3 10.77 9.82 1.02
CA GLN A 3 9.33 10.09 1.08
C GLN A 3 8.76 10.57 -0.26
N ASP A 4 9.51 11.38 -1.00
CA ASP A 4 9.09 11.87 -2.32
C ASP A 4 8.98 10.75 -3.35
N ALA A 5 9.94 9.81 -3.36
CA ALA A 5 9.89 8.65 -4.25
C ALA A 5 8.64 7.79 -3.97
N ARG A 6 8.25 7.64 -2.69
CA ARG A 6 7.04 6.92 -2.28
C ARG A 6 5.77 7.60 -2.80
N ARG A 7 5.72 8.92 -2.74
CA ARG A 7 4.58 9.72 -3.21
C ARG A 7 4.42 9.66 -4.73
N THR A 8 5.51 9.73 -5.48
CA THR A 8 5.50 9.62 -6.95
C THR A 8 5.02 8.24 -7.41
N LEU A 9 5.50 7.16 -6.77
CA LEU A 9 5.07 5.79 -7.09
C LEU A 9 3.55 5.61 -6.85
N PHE A 10 3.06 6.15 -5.73
CA PHE A 10 1.64 6.13 -5.37
C PHE A 10 0.78 6.93 -6.37
N GLN A 11 1.24 8.10 -6.80
CA GLN A 11 0.54 8.89 -7.81
C GLN A 11 0.42 8.13 -9.14
N GLY A 12 1.49 7.45 -9.57
CA GLY A 12 1.46 6.56 -10.73
C GLY A 12 0.42 5.44 -10.57
N PHE A 13 0.43 4.74 -9.43
CA PHE A 13 -0.55 3.70 -9.13
C PHE A 13 -2.00 4.19 -9.18
N ASN A 14 -2.28 5.38 -8.63
CA ASN A 14 -3.64 5.94 -8.58
C ASN A 14 -4.11 6.52 -9.94
N ALA A 15 -3.18 6.86 -10.84
CA ALA A 15 -3.49 7.32 -12.19
C ALA A 15 -3.89 6.18 -13.13
N GLU A 16 -3.41 4.96 -12.86
CA GLU A 16 -3.70 3.79 -13.67
C GLU A 16 -5.12 3.25 -13.43
N ARG A 17 -5.76 2.78 -14.51
CA ARG A 17 -7.09 2.15 -14.42
C ARG A 17 -7.03 0.79 -13.71
N SER A 18 -5.89 0.11 -13.83
CA SER A 18 -5.64 -1.20 -13.22
C SER A 18 -4.15 -1.34 -12.95
N ALA A 19 -3.76 -1.42 -11.69
CA ALA A 19 -2.38 -1.60 -11.27
C ALA A 19 -2.30 -2.51 -10.04
N VAL A 20 -1.12 -3.08 -9.80
CA VAL A 20 -0.79 -3.84 -8.60
C VAL A 20 0.35 -3.11 -7.89
N LEU A 21 0.17 -2.82 -6.61
CA LEU A 21 1.20 -2.23 -5.75
C LEU A 21 1.73 -3.30 -4.80
N LEU A 22 3.02 -3.56 -4.87
CA LEU A 22 3.72 -4.43 -3.91
C LEU A 22 4.44 -3.55 -2.90
N CYS A 23 4.13 -3.71 -1.61
CA CYS A 23 4.71 -2.92 -0.54
C CYS A 23 4.78 -3.72 0.76
N THR A 24 5.64 -3.28 1.69
CA THR A 24 5.72 -3.83 3.06
C THR A 24 4.93 -2.96 4.03
N ASP A 25 4.60 -3.46 5.21
CA ASP A 25 3.72 -2.80 6.19
C ASP A 25 4.15 -1.39 6.60
N VAL A 26 5.47 -1.12 6.57
CA VAL A 26 6.04 0.21 6.82
C VAL A 26 5.62 1.22 5.75
N ALA A 27 5.42 0.77 4.52
CA ALA A 27 5.04 1.62 3.40
C ALA A 27 3.53 1.89 3.35
N ALA A 28 2.69 0.99 3.86
CA ALA A 28 1.22 1.11 3.86
C ALA A 28 0.71 2.18 4.84
N ARG A 29 1.40 2.38 5.98
CA ARG A 29 1.00 3.37 6.98
C ARG A 29 1.05 4.81 6.42
N GLY A 30 -0.12 5.45 6.38
CA GLY A 30 -0.30 6.84 5.96
C GLY A 30 -0.51 7.04 4.46
N LEU A 31 -0.67 5.97 3.68
CA LEU A 31 -1.14 6.05 2.29
C LEU A 31 -2.66 5.79 2.26
N ASP A 32 -3.40 6.72 1.67
CA ASP A 32 -4.85 6.58 1.49
C ASP A 32 -5.12 5.89 0.14
N PHE A 33 -5.86 4.78 0.14
CA PHE A 33 -6.13 3.96 -1.04
C PHE A 33 -7.62 3.96 -1.41
N PRO A 34 -8.19 5.08 -1.89
CA PRO A 34 -9.64 5.24 -2.04
C PRO A 34 -10.29 4.34 -3.11
N LYS A 35 -9.50 3.67 -3.97
CA LYS A 35 -9.99 2.86 -5.10
C LYS A 35 -9.49 1.42 -5.10
N VAL A 36 -8.86 0.94 -4.01
CA VAL A 36 -8.39 -0.45 -3.95
C VAL A 36 -9.58 -1.38 -3.75
N LYS A 37 -9.69 -2.40 -4.60
CA LYS A 37 -10.76 -3.42 -4.54
C LYS A 37 -10.40 -4.62 -3.68
N HIS A 38 -9.13 -4.98 -3.67
CA HIS A 38 -8.62 -6.17 -3.00
C HIS A 38 -7.27 -5.87 -2.37
N ILE A 39 -7.11 -6.30 -1.13
CA ILE A 39 -5.83 -6.28 -0.40
C ILE A 39 -5.46 -7.73 -0.17
N VAL A 40 -4.21 -8.08 -0.49
CA VAL A 40 -3.66 -9.42 -0.25
C VAL A 40 -2.47 -9.26 0.67
N GLN A 41 -2.61 -9.73 1.91
CA GLN A 41 -1.49 -9.88 2.84
C GLN A 41 -0.80 -11.20 2.52
N TYR A 42 0.44 -11.11 2.05
CA TYR A 42 1.20 -12.29 1.59
C TYR A 42 1.70 -13.13 2.77
N ASP A 43 2.09 -12.47 3.86
CA ASP A 43 2.59 -13.12 5.07
C ASP A 43 1.59 -12.96 6.22
N SER A 44 1.68 -13.85 7.21
CA SER A 44 0.82 -13.71 8.40
C SER A 44 1.24 -12.48 9.19
N PRO A 45 0.30 -11.63 9.61
CA PRO A 45 0.60 -10.50 10.48
C PRO A 45 1.18 -11.02 11.82
N GLY A 46 2.17 -10.32 12.37
CA GLY A 46 2.80 -10.69 13.65
C GLY A 46 1.89 -10.40 14.84
N ASP A 47 0.99 -9.43 14.69
CA ASP A 47 -0.04 -9.04 15.66
C ASP A 47 -1.36 -8.72 14.93
N ALA A 48 -2.50 -8.95 15.58
CA ALA A 48 -3.82 -8.58 15.08
C ALA A 48 -3.94 -7.08 14.75
N ILE A 49 -3.18 -6.22 15.42
CA ILE A 49 -3.15 -4.77 15.13
C ILE A 49 -2.59 -4.49 13.73
N GLU A 50 -1.60 -5.28 13.28
CA GLU A 50 -0.98 -5.12 11.96
C GLU A 50 -1.93 -5.53 10.84
N TYR A 51 -2.86 -6.45 11.11
CA TYR A 51 -3.87 -6.89 10.13
C TYR A 51 -4.92 -5.81 9.83
N VAL A 52 -5.30 -5.02 10.84
CA VAL A 52 -6.39 -4.04 10.76
C VAL A 52 -5.96 -2.75 10.05
N HIS A 53 -4.65 -2.50 9.99
CA HIS A 53 -4.06 -1.32 9.35
C HIS A 53 -3.82 -1.55 7.85
#